data_AF-A0A382JLS3-F1
#
_entry.id   AF-A0A382JLS3-F1
#
_cell.length_a   1.000
_cell.length_b   1.000
_cell.length_c   1.000
_cell.angle_alpha   90.00
_cell.angle_beta   90.00
_cell.angle_gamma   90.00
#
_symmetry.space_group_name_H-M   'P 1'
#
loop_
_entity.id
_entity.type
_entity.pdbx_description
1 polymer ?
#
loop_
_entity_poly.entity_id
_entity_poly.type
_entity_poly.pdbx_seq_one_letter_code
_entity_poly.pdbx_strand_id
1 'polypeptide(L)'
;QLFNSDGDFLEEWTDLSSPGDVWIHEDHIYCIEQGPHGGVSIWTLDGEVVSRWKIDEEPGKGSITDGHGITVDSEGSIYVTEIGNGERVSKFVRV
;
A
#
# COMPACT_ATOMS: atom_id res chain seq x y z
N GLN A 1 4.87 6.36 10.06
CA GLN A 1 5.07 6.82 11.46
C GLN A 1 3.95 6.27 12.30
N LEU A 2 4.27 5.74 13.48
CA LEU A 2 3.33 5.20 14.45
C LEU A 2 3.27 6.13 15.64
N PHE A 3 2.05 6.40 16.09
CA PHE A 3 1.76 7.27 17.23
C PHE A 3 0.81 6.54 18.18
N ASN A 4 0.91 6.80 19.48
CA ASN A 4 -0.13 6.36 20.42
C ASN A 4 -1.38 7.25 20.31
N SER A 5 -2.42 6.92 21.07
CA SER A 5 -3.67 7.70 21.10
C SER A 5 -3.53 9.12 21.63
N ASP A 6 -2.45 9.41 22.35
CA ASP A 6 -2.13 10.73 22.90
C ASP A 6 -1.34 11.59 21.88
N GLY A 7 -0.93 11.00 20.76
CA GLY A 7 -0.14 11.65 19.71
C GLY A 7 1.37 11.60 19.92
N ASP A 8 1.85 10.84 20.92
CA ASP A 8 3.29 10.64 21.09
C ASP A 8 3.83 9.74 19.99
N PHE A 9 4.97 10.14 19.42
CA PHE A 9 5.70 9.34 18.45
C PHE A 9 6.23 8.05 19.11
N LEU A 10 5.94 6.92 18.50
CA LEU A 10 6.44 5.60 18.92
C LEU A 10 7.63 5.18 18.07
N GLU A 11 7.41 5.11 16.75
CA GLU A 11 8.42 4.64 15.80
C GLU A 11 8.10 5.05 14.35
N GLU A 12 9.07 4.80 13.46
CA GLU A 12 8.95 5.02 12.03
C GLU A 12 9.58 3.86 11.26
N TRP A 13 8.86 3.36 10.26
CA TRP A 13 9.40 2.41 9.29
C TRP A 13 9.81 3.17 8.03
N THR A 14 11.06 2.96 7.60
CA THR A 14 11.69 3.75 6.52
C THR A 14 11.85 2.98 5.21
N ASP A 15 11.50 1.69 5.18
CA ASP A 15 11.59 0.84 3.99
C ASP A 15 10.34 1.00 3.11
N LEU A 16 10.08 2.24 2.66
CA LEU A 16 8.94 2.62 1.82
C LEU A 16 9.38 3.64 0.76
N SER A 17 8.82 3.57 -0.45
CA SER A 17 8.98 4.52 -1.54
C SER A 17 7.79 5.48 -1.57
N SER A 18 7.99 6.70 -1.07
CA SER A 18 6.99 7.78 -1.13
C SER A 18 5.57 7.31 -0.73
N PRO A 19 5.36 6.81 0.50
CA PRO A 19 4.07 6.26 0.92
C PRO A 19 2.96 7.31 0.75
N GLY A 20 1.85 6.93 0.12
CA GLY A 20 0.70 7.80 -0.14
C GLY A 20 -0.41 7.64 0.88
N ASP A 21 -0.95 6.44 0.97
CA ASP A 21 -2.10 6.11 1.81
C ASP A 21 -1.90 4.75 2.48
N VAL A 22 -2.60 4.54 3.60
CA VAL A 22 -2.55 3.30 4.37
C VAL A 22 -3.96 2.84 4.77
N TRP A 23 -4.19 1.53 4.69
CA TRP A 23 -5.42 0.90 5.14
C TRP A 23 -5.09 -0.29 6.04
N ILE A 24 -5.83 -0.45 7.13
CA ILE A 24 -5.71 -1.60 8.03
C ILE A 24 -6.92 -2.49 7.83
N HIS A 25 -6.68 -3.76 7.55
CA HIS A 25 -7.72 -4.78 7.43
C HIS A 25 -7.23 -6.07 8.08
N GLU A 26 -8.01 -6.58 9.04
CA GLU A 26 -7.60 -7.66 9.93
C GLU A 26 -6.25 -7.34 10.60
N ASP A 27 -5.28 -8.26 10.54
CA ASP A 27 -3.95 -8.12 11.15
C ASP A 27 -2.88 -7.60 10.16
N HIS A 28 -3.32 -6.90 9.10
CA HIS A 28 -2.42 -6.39 8.05
C HIS A 28 -2.57 -4.89 7.78
N ILE A 29 -1.43 -4.27 7.49
CA ILE A 29 -1.34 -2.88 7.02
C ILE A 29 -1.03 -2.91 5.52
N TYR A 30 -1.87 -2.26 4.72
CA TYR A 30 -1.73 -2.10 3.29
C TYR A 30 -1.28 -0.67 3.01
N CYS A 31 -0.18 -0.51 2.30
CA CYS A 31 0.33 0.80 1.92
C CYS A 31 0.48 0.88 0.40
N ILE A 32 -0.03 1.97 -0.19
CA ILE A 32 0.29 2.35 -1.56
C ILE A 32 1.53 3.24 -1.53
N GLU A 33 2.56 2.80 -2.24
CA GLU A 33 3.83 3.50 -2.42
C GLU A 33 3.82 4.19 -3.78
N GLN A 34 4.18 5.48 -3.80
CA GLN A 34 4.09 6.32 -4.99
C GLN A 34 5.41 6.39 -5.76
N GLY A 35 5.32 6.96 -6.97
CA GLY A 35 6.48 7.26 -7.80
C GLY A 35 6.99 6.05 -8.59
N PRO A 36 8.16 6.18 -9.24
CA PRO A 36 8.64 5.20 -10.23
C PRO A 36 8.99 3.83 -9.63
N HIS A 37 9.27 3.78 -8.32
CA HIS A 37 9.56 2.55 -7.56
C HIS A 37 8.41 2.19 -6.62
N GLY A 38 7.22 2.76 -6.86
CA GLY A 38 6.03 2.56 -6.08
C GLY A 38 5.43 1.16 -6.27
N GLY A 39 4.25 0.96 -5.70
CA GLY A 39 3.56 -0.33 -5.70
C GLY A 39 2.70 -0.49 -4.46
N VAL A 40 2.43 -1.73 -4.08
CA VAL A 40 1.71 -2.01 -2.85
C VAL A 40 2.56 -2.88 -1.95
N SER A 41 2.56 -2.53 -0.67
CA SER A 41 3.20 -3.29 0.38
C SER A 41 2.20 -3.66 1.44
N ILE A 42 2.25 -4.93 1.85
CA ILE A 42 1.42 -5.51 2.88
C ILE A 42 2.34 -5.92 4.03
N TRP A 43 2.02 -5.44 5.22
CA TRP A 43 2.81 -5.65 6.43
C TRP A 43 1.95 -6.29 7.51
N THR A 44 2.60 -6.98 8.45
CA THR A 44 1.99 -7.31 9.73
C THR A 44 1.87 -6.06 10.60
N LEU A 45 1.08 -6.12 11.67
CA LEU A 45 1.00 -5.04 12.66
C LEU A 45 2.34 -4.79 13.38
N ASP A 46 3.24 -5.77 13.39
CA ASP A 46 4.57 -5.69 14.01
C ASP A 46 5.66 -5.16 13.06
N GLY A 47 5.30 -4.79 11.81
CA GLY A 47 6.25 -4.20 10.86
C GLY A 47 7.04 -5.19 10.02
N GLU A 48 6.58 -6.44 9.91
CA GLU A 48 7.18 -7.42 9.00
C GLU A 48 6.50 -7.40 7.63
N VAL A 49 7.27 -7.41 6.53
CA VAL A 49 6.71 -7.44 5.17
C VAL A 49 6.12 -8.82 4.89
N VAL A 50 4.81 -8.87 4.60
CA VAL A 50 4.11 -10.08 4.15
C VAL A 50 4.23 -10.24 2.64
N SER A 51 4.00 -9.15 1.90
CA SER A 51 4.10 -9.13 0.45
C SER A 51 4.38 -7.73 -0.04
N ARG A 52 5.10 -7.64 -1.16
CA ARG A 52 5.39 -6.38 -1.84
C ARG A 52 5.49 -6.65 -3.32
N TRP A 53 4.77 -5.88 -4.12
CA TRP A 53 4.96 -5.86 -5.57
C TRP A 53 5.13 -4.43 -6.03
N LYS A 54 6.20 -4.20 -6.78
CA LYS A 54 6.55 -2.89 -7.31
C LYS A 54 6.10 -2.74 -8.76
N ILE A 55 5.81 -1.53 -9.16
CA ILE A 55 5.30 -1.22 -10.51
C ILE A 55 6.37 -1.30 -11.61
N ASP A 56 7.64 -1.37 -11.23
CA ASP A 56 8.81 -1.43 -12.12
C ASP A 56 9.53 -2.79 -12.12
N GLU A 57 9.09 -3.73 -11.26
CA GLU A 57 9.66 -5.08 -11.11
C GLU A 57 8.58 -6.15 -11.32
N GLU A 58 8.94 -7.30 -11.89
CA GLU A 58 8.03 -8.45 -11.96
C GLU A 58 7.78 -9.01 -10.54
N PRO A 59 6.56 -9.43 -10.18
CA PRO A 59 5.37 -9.56 -11.03
C PRO A 59 4.47 -8.30 -11.07
N GLY A 60 4.83 -7.22 -10.38
CA GLY A 60 4.00 -6.02 -10.26
C GLY A 60 4.11 -5.05 -11.43
N LYS A 61 4.99 -5.33 -12.40
CA LYS A 61 5.34 -4.41 -13.48
C LYS A 61 4.11 -3.94 -14.26
N GLY A 62 3.90 -2.62 -14.28
CA GLY A 62 2.79 -1.98 -14.99
C GLY A 62 1.39 -2.28 -14.44
N SER A 63 1.29 -2.92 -13.26
CA SER A 63 0.00 -3.23 -12.62
C SER A 63 -0.74 -1.99 -12.10
N ILE A 64 0.00 -0.93 -11.77
CA ILE A 64 -0.49 0.33 -11.24
C ILE A 64 0.26 1.47 -11.95
N THR A 65 -0.46 2.54 -12.27
CA THR A 65 0.02 3.80 -12.84
C THR A 65 -0.41 4.93 -11.91
N ASP A 66 0.55 5.70 -11.35
CA ASP A 66 0.25 6.87 -10.51
C ASP A 66 -0.73 6.56 -9.34
N GLY A 67 -0.53 5.41 -8.66
CA GLY A 67 -1.35 5.00 -7.51
C GLY A 67 -1.22 5.96 -6.33
N HIS A 68 -2.33 6.27 -5.66
CA HIS A 68 -2.37 7.28 -4.60
C HIS A 68 -3.17 6.87 -3.36
N GLY A 69 -4.36 6.27 -3.53
CA GLY A 69 -5.19 5.81 -2.41
C GLY A 69 -5.35 4.30 -2.40
N ILE A 70 -5.63 3.72 -1.23
CA ILE A 70 -5.79 2.27 -1.07
C ILE A 70 -6.90 1.91 -0.08
N THR A 71 -7.69 0.88 -0.40
CA THR A 71 -8.62 0.27 0.55
C THR A 71 -8.76 -1.22 0.29
N VAL A 72 -9.28 -1.96 1.27
CA VAL A 72 -9.46 -3.41 1.20
C VAL A 72 -10.91 -3.75 1.58
N ASP A 73 -11.58 -4.55 0.75
CA ASP A 73 -12.95 -5.01 1.04
C ASP A 73 -12.97 -6.20 2.01
N SER A 74 -14.17 -6.60 2.44
CA SER A 74 -14.35 -7.73 3.36
C SER A 74 -13.95 -9.10 2.81
N GLU A 75 -13.67 -9.21 1.51
CA GLU A 75 -13.15 -10.43 0.88
C GLU A 75 -11.62 -10.38 0.72
N GLY A 76 -10.98 -9.30 1.22
CA GLY A 76 -9.54 -9.11 1.15
C GLY A 76 -9.05 -8.64 -0.23
N SER A 77 -9.95 -8.19 -1.12
CA SER A 77 -9.54 -7.58 -2.40
C SER A 77 -9.07 -6.16 -2.18
N ILE A 78 -8.00 -5.78 -2.88
CA ILE A 78 -7.36 -4.46 -2.75
C ILE A 78 -7.85 -3.55 -3.87
N TYR A 79 -8.22 -2.33 -3.53
CA TYR A 79 -8.60 -1.29 -4.47
C TYR A 79 -7.58 -0.16 -4.39
N VAL A 80 -7.02 0.21 -5.54
CA VAL A 80 -6.09 1.32 -5.65
C VAL A 80 -6.72 2.40 -6.52
N THR A 81 -6.77 3.63 -6.00
CA THR A 81 -7.09 4.79 -6.83
C THR A 81 -5.83 5.27 -7.53
N GLU A 82 -5.92 5.35 -8.85
CA GLU A 82 -4.84 5.74 -9.73
C GLU A 82 -5.18 7.12 -10.32
N ILE A 83 -4.35 8.10 -9.99
CA ILE A 83 -4.52 9.48 -10.45
C ILE A 83 -3.65 9.74 -11.69
N GLY A 84 -3.49 10.99 -12.11
CA GLY A 84 -2.56 11.32 -13.19
C GLY A 84 -2.87 10.58 -14.49
N ASN A 85 -1.94 9.75 -14.97
CA ASN A 85 -2.13 8.99 -16.21
C ASN A 85 -2.91 7.68 -16.03
N GLY A 86 -3.17 7.27 -14.78
CA GLY A 86 -3.95 6.05 -14.51
C GLY A 86 -5.46 6.26 -14.67
N GLU A 87 -5.97 7.39 -14.16
CA GLU A 87 -7.38 7.84 -14.22
C GLU A 87 -8.42 6.74 -13.96
N ARG A 88 -8.15 5.83 -13.02
CA ARG A 88 -8.98 4.65 -12.78
C ARG A 88 -8.95 4.20 -11.33
N VAL A 89 -9.79 3.20 -11.05
CA VAL A 89 -9.67 2.39 -9.84
C VAL A 89 -9.35 0.97 -10.28
N SER A 90 -8.24 0.43 -9.81
CA SER A 90 -7.88 -0.98 -10.05
C SER A 90 -8.27 -1.84 -8.86
N LYS A 91 -8.84 -3.01 -9.14
CA LYS A 91 -9.15 -4.04 -8.13
C LYS A 91 -8.21 -5.23 -8.31
N PHE A 92 -7.51 -5.61 -7.25
CA PHE A 92 -6.69 -6.81 -7.15
C PHE A 92 -7.42 -7.84 -6.30
N VAL A 93 -7.87 -8.92 -6.94
CA VAL A 93 -8.68 -9.96 -6.30
C VAL A 93 -7.77 -10.91 -5.54
N ARG A 94 -8.13 -11.21 -4.29
CA ARG A 94 -7.51 -12.28 -3.51
C ARG A 94 -7.91 -13.64 -4.09
N VAL A 95 -6.93 -14.47 -4.45
CA VAL A 95 -7.12 -15.83 -5.01
C VAL A 95 -6.74 -16.92 -4.01
#